data_AF-A0A1V0Q125-F1
#
_entry.id   AF-A0A1V0Q125-F1
#
_cell.length_a   1.000
_cell.length_b   1.000
_cell.length_c   1.000
_cell.angle_alpha   90.00
_cell.angle_beta   90.00
_cell.angle_gamma   90.00
#
_symmetry.space_group_name_H-M   'P 1'
#
loop_
_entity.id
_entity.type
_entity.pdbx_description
1 polymer ?
#
loop_
_entity_poly.entity_id
_entity_poly.type
_entity_poly.pdbx_seq_one_letter_code
_entity_poly.pdbx_strand_id
1 'polypeptide(L)'
;MTMRLAAVLLCLAAPAHAEVNISRVDACVAQSSAQKRPPTDCIDAALAECLAVPADTPAVAGLCFSDAKEAFSAAISDGMQTLRASAPDQIAAIAGIEVKYDLLANLLQCDRMEDLAKLGPAPAQEIGLQKMRCEATAAGLTYMRLVWRARTLP
;
A
#
# COMPACT_ATOMS: atom_id res chain seq x y z
N MET A 1 24.61 44.36 33.83
CA MET A 1 24.72 42.90 33.60
C MET A 1 23.37 42.39 33.14
N THR A 2 23.17 42.22 31.83
CA THR A 2 21.93 41.70 31.23
C THR A 2 22.23 40.31 30.66
N MET A 3 21.81 39.27 31.38
CA MET A 3 21.99 37.87 30.98
C MET A 3 20.84 37.47 30.06
N ARG A 4 21.13 37.26 28.77
CA ARG A 4 20.16 36.77 27.78
C ARG A 4 20.01 35.26 27.94
N LEU A 5 18.82 34.80 28.36
CA LEU A 5 18.41 33.40 28.24
C LEU A 5 18.19 33.08 26.75
N ALA A 6 19.03 32.21 26.20
CA ALA A 6 18.79 31.60 24.89
C ALA A 6 17.88 30.38 25.08
N ALA A 7 16.62 30.51 24.65
CA ALA A 7 15.70 29.38 24.55
C ALA A 7 16.10 28.53 23.33
N VAL A 8 16.70 27.37 23.59
CA VAL A 8 16.97 26.35 22.56
C VAL A 8 15.65 25.62 22.30
N LEU A 9 15.00 25.97 21.19
CA LEU A 9 13.86 25.22 20.65
C LEU A 9 14.41 23.92 20.04
N LEU A 10 14.32 22.81 20.78
CA LEU A 10 14.50 21.47 20.20
C LEU A 10 13.31 21.18 19.29
N CYS A 11 13.48 21.37 17.98
CA CYS A 11 12.60 20.78 16.98
C CYS A 11 12.77 19.25 17.02
N LEU A 12 11.93 18.57 17.80
CA LEU A 12 11.67 17.15 17.66
C LEU A 12 10.97 16.93 16.32
N ALA A 13 11.75 16.87 15.24
CA ALA A 13 11.28 16.30 13.99
C ALA A 13 11.04 14.81 14.25
N ALA A 14 9.78 14.43 14.46
CA ALA A 14 9.39 13.04 14.37
C ALA A 14 9.87 12.53 13.01
N PRO A 15 10.40 11.29 12.91
CA PRO A 15 10.63 10.69 11.61
C PRO A 15 9.28 10.70 10.91
N ALA A 16 9.17 11.47 9.82
CA ALA A 16 8.03 11.38 8.93
C ALA A 16 8.16 10.01 8.27
N HIS A 17 7.57 8.99 8.91
CA HIS A 17 7.32 7.73 8.24
C HIS A 17 6.48 8.06 7.01
N ALA A 18 6.96 7.64 5.84
CA ALA A 18 6.28 7.80 4.57
C ALA A 18 4.99 6.98 4.59
N GLU A 19 3.95 7.55 5.20
CA GLU A 19 2.65 6.91 5.32
C GLU A 19 1.93 7.02 3.98
N VAL A 20 1.48 5.88 3.46
CA VAL A 20 0.72 5.83 2.22
C VAL A 20 -0.52 6.71 2.34
N ASN A 21 -0.62 7.72 1.48
CA ASN A 21 -1.78 8.60 1.46
C ASN A 21 -2.91 7.99 0.64
N ILE A 22 -3.81 7.27 1.31
CA ILE A 22 -4.96 6.60 0.69
C ILE A 22 -5.84 7.59 -0.10
N SER A 23 -6.04 8.81 0.39
CA SER A 23 -6.83 9.83 -0.32
C SER A 23 -6.19 10.26 -1.65
N ARG A 24 -4.85 10.31 -1.74
CA ARG A 24 -4.14 10.56 -3.01
C ARG A 24 -4.29 9.39 -3.97
N VAL A 25 -4.25 8.16 -3.47
CA VAL A 25 -4.50 6.96 -4.29
C VAL A 25 -5.92 7.00 -4.85
N ASP A 26 -6.91 7.28 -4.02
CA ASP A 26 -8.31 7.42 -4.44
C ASP A 26 -8.48 8.49 -5.53
N ALA A 27 -7.85 9.66 -5.36
CA ALA A 27 -7.87 10.73 -6.34
C ALA A 27 -7.23 10.29 -7.67
N CYS A 28 -6.10 9.57 -7.62
CA CYS A 28 -5.42 9.03 -8.79
C CYS A 28 -6.31 8.01 -9.54
N VAL A 29 -6.96 7.10 -8.80
CA VAL A 29 -7.85 6.10 -9.39
C VAL A 29 -9.07 6.76 -10.02
N ALA A 30 -9.67 7.75 -9.35
CA ALA A 30 -10.79 8.52 -9.87
C ALA A 30 -10.43 9.27 -11.16
N GLN A 31 -9.26 9.91 -11.19
CA GLN A 31 -8.75 10.60 -12.36
C GLN A 31 -8.52 9.64 -13.53
N SER A 32 -7.90 8.48 -13.27
CA SER A 32 -7.65 7.44 -14.27
C SER A 32 -8.96 6.91 -14.85
N SER A 33 -10.00 6.79 -14.01
CA SER A 33 -11.35 6.35 -14.42
C SER A 33 -12.01 7.36 -15.34
N ALA A 34 -11.97 8.65 -14.98
CA ALA A 34 -12.48 9.71 -15.85
C ALA A 34 -11.77 9.75 -17.22
N GLN A 35 -10.50 9.35 -17.25
CA GLN A 35 -9.66 9.32 -18.45
C GLN A 35 -9.71 7.98 -19.20
N LYS A 36 -10.51 7.00 -18.73
CA LYS A 36 -10.61 5.64 -19.28
C LYS A 36 -9.24 4.94 -19.42
N ARG A 37 -8.31 5.22 -18.50
CA ARG A 37 -6.98 4.59 -18.45
C ARG A 37 -6.90 3.61 -17.28
N PRO A 38 -6.16 2.49 -17.41
CA PRO A 38 -5.88 1.60 -16.30
C PRO A 38 -5.22 2.36 -15.14
N PRO A 39 -5.68 2.20 -13.89
CA PRO A 39 -5.14 2.92 -12.73
C PRO A 39 -3.90 2.26 -12.11
N THR A 40 -3.20 1.37 -12.82
CA THR A 40 -2.09 0.56 -12.28
C THR A 40 -0.98 1.40 -11.66
N ASP A 41 -0.68 2.53 -12.29
CA ASP A 41 0.44 3.40 -11.90
C ASP A 41 0.17 4.14 -10.57
N CYS A 42 -1.08 4.17 -10.10
CA CYS A 42 -1.44 4.81 -8.83
C CYS A 42 -0.78 4.12 -7.63
N ILE A 43 -0.61 2.79 -7.70
CA ILE A 43 0.03 2.03 -6.62
C ILE A 43 1.54 2.18 -6.66
N ASP A 44 2.14 2.19 -7.86
CA ASP A 44 3.57 2.45 -8.01
C ASP A 44 3.94 3.85 -7.49
N ALA A 45 3.13 4.86 -7.80
CA ALA A 45 3.32 6.21 -7.27
C ALA A 45 3.18 6.26 -5.74
N ALA A 46 2.24 5.49 -5.16
CA ALA A 46 2.04 5.43 -3.72
C ALA A 46 3.20 4.76 -2.97
N LEU A 47 3.87 3.81 -3.62
CA LEU A 47 5.02 3.08 -3.05
C LEU A 47 6.37 3.70 -3.42
N ALA A 48 6.39 4.76 -4.23
CA ALA A 48 7.62 5.39 -4.71
C ALA A 48 8.53 5.88 -3.58
N GLU A 49 7.94 6.36 -2.47
CA GLU A 49 8.70 6.81 -1.30
C GLU A 49 9.44 5.65 -0.61
N CYS A 50 8.82 4.47 -0.50
CA CYS A 50 9.49 3.27 0.01
C CYS A 50 10.61 2.79 -0.92
N LEU A 51 10.47 3.00 -2.22
CA LEU A 51 11.50 2.67 -3.22
C LEU A 51 12.67 3.66 -3.22
N ALA A 52 12.46 4.88 -2.73
CA ALA A 52 13.49 5.91 -2.63
C ALA A 52 14.38 5.76 -1.39
N VAL A 53 14.07 4.82 -0.48
CA VAL A 53 14.88 4.55 0.70
C VAL A 53 16.28 4.05 0.29
N PRO A 54 17.37 4.61 0.86
CA PRO A 54 18.73 4.20 0.54
C PRO A 54 18.98 2.70 0.72
N ALA A 55 19.68 2.09 -0.24
CA ALA A 55 19.92 0.65 -0.30
C ALA A 55 20.77 0.10 0.87
N ASP A 56 21.53 0.96 1.54
CA ASP A 56 22.30 0.64 2.76
C ASP A 56 21.41 0.58 4.02
N THR A 57 20.12 0.90 3.91
CA THR A 57 19.13 0.87 5.00
C THR A 57 17.91 -0.02 4.71
N PRO A 58 18.09 -1.30 4.32
CA PRO A 58 17.00 -2.17 3.87
C PRO A 58 15.91 -2.43 4.94
N ALA A 59 16.25 -2.33 6.23
CA ALA A 59 15.27 -2.44 7.31
C ALA A 59 14.25 -1.28 7.30
N VAL A 60 14.69 -0.07 6.96
CA VAL A 60 13.82 1.12 6.86
C VAL A 60 12.86 0.96 5.67
N ALA A 61 13.38 0.48 4.54
CA ALA A 61 12.55 0.19 3.36
C ALA A 61 11.51 -0.90 3.69
N GLY A 62 11.93 -1.95 4.40
CA GLY A 62 11.05 -3.03 4.85
C GLY A 62 9.91 -2.53 5.73
N LEU A 63 10.22 -1.68 6.71
CA LEU A 63 9.20 -1.05 7.57
C LEU A 63 8.21 -0.22 6.73
N CYS A 64 8.71 0.61 5.81
CA CYS A 64 7.85 1.40 4.91
C CYS A 64 6.86 0.53 4.13
N PHE A 65 7.32 -0.59 3.54
CA PHE A 65 6.43 -1.51 2.83
C PHE A 65 5.44 -2.22 3.77
N SER A 66 5.84 -2.56 4.99
CA SER A 66 4.93 -3.15 5.98
C SER A 66 3.82 -2.16 6.34
N ASP A 67 4.16 -0.92 6.64
CA ASP A 67 3.20 0.15 6.97
C ASP A 67 2.27 0.41 5.79
N ALA A 68 2.80 0.44 4.56
CA ALA A 68 2.02 0.56 3.34
C ALA A 68 1.01 -0.59 3.17
N LYS A 69 1.42 -1.84 3.43
CA LYS A 69 0.54 -3.01 3.39
C LYS A 69 -0.60 -2.88 4.39
N GLU A 70 -0.30 -2.43 5.61
CA GLU A 70 -1.30 -2.22 6.66
C GLU A 70 -2.29 -1.11 6.26
N ALA A 71 -1.80 0.01 5.75
CA ALA A 71 -2.64 1.11 5.26
C ALA A 71 -3.60 0.66 4.16
N PHE A 72 -3.11 -0.09 3.16
CA PHE A 72 -3.96 -0.64 2.11
C PHE A 72 -4.95 -1.68 2.64
N SER A 73 -4.55 -2.52 3.60
CA SER A 73 -5.44 -3.51 4.21
C SER A 73 -6.59 -2.85 4.98
N ALA A 74 -6.30 -1.78 5.71
CA ALA A 74 -7.31 -0.96 6.37
C ALA A 74 -8.24 -0.31 5.34
N ALA A 75 -7.70 0.26 4.28
CA ALA A 75 -8.48 0.88 3.21
C ALA A 75 -9.38 -0.13 2.46
N ILE A 76 -8.94 -1.38 2.28
CA ILE A 76 -9.78 -2.47 1.75
C ILE A 76 -10.95 -2.74 2.70
N SER A 77 -10.69 -2.84 4.01
CA SER A 77 -11.73 -3.08 5.01
C SER A 77 -12.78 -1.96 5.00
N ASP A 78 -12.35 -0.71 5.01
CA ASP A 78 -13.22 0.46 4.99
C ASP A 78 -14.01 0.58 3.67
N GLY A 79 -13.34 0.30 2.55
CA GLY A 79 -13.98 0.23 1.24
C GLY A 79 -15.06 -0.85 1.17
N MET A 80 -14.81 -2.02 1.75
CA MET A 80 -15.81 -3.10 1.83
C MET A 80 -16.97 -2.77 2.77
N GLN A 81 -16.72 -2.07 3.88
CA GLN A 81 -17.79 -1.59 4.76
C GLN A 81 -18.67 -0.57 4.03
N THR A 82 -18.05 0.39 3.34
CA THR A 82 -18.76 1.38 2.53
C THR A 82 -19.61 0.72 1.45
N LEU A 83 -19.03 -0.24 0.71
CA LEU A 83 -19.74 -0.96 -0.34
C LEU A 83 -20.95 -1.74 0.19
N ARG A 84 -20.82 -2.40 1.34
CA ARG A 84 -21.95 -3.09 1.99
C ARG A 84 -23.06 -2.13 2.43
N ALA A 85 -22.72 -0.90 2.79
CA ALA A 85 -23.70 0.10 3.19
C ALA A 85 -24.43 0.74 1.99
N SER A 86 -23.81 0.77 0.81
CA SER A 86 -24.31 1.52 -0.35
C SER A 86 -24.79 0.67 -1.53
N ALA A 87 -24.39 -0.60 -1.62
CA ALA A 87 -24.71 -1.48 -2.75
C ALA A 87 -25.73 -2.57 -2.36
N PRO A 88 -26.45 -3.16 -3.33
CA PRO A 88 -27.30 -4.32 -3.08
C PRO A 88 -26.50 -5.48 -2.46
N ASP A 89 -27.12 -6.21 -1.51
CA ASP A 89 -26.47 -7.30 -0.76
C ASP A 89 -25.74 -8.30 -1.66
N GLN A 90 -26.33 -8.68 -2.79
CA GLN A 90 -25.73 -9.60 -3.75
C GLN A 90 -24.44 -9.04 -4.37
N ILE A 91 -24.43 -7.75 -4.73
CA ILE A 91 -23.26 -7.08 -5.32
C ILE A 91 -22.15 -6.96 -4.27
N ALA A 92 -22.50 -6.54 -3.05
CA ALA A 92 -21.54 -6.44 -1.96
C ALA A 92 -20.94 -7.81 -1.59
N ALA A 93 -21.73 -8.88 -1.64
CA ALA A 93 -21.26 -10.25 -1.41
C ALA A 93 -20.29 -10.72 -2.50
N ILE A 94 -20.63 -10.51 -3.78
CA ILE A 94 -19.75 -10.85 -4.90
C ILE A 94 -18.42 -10.10 -4.79
N ALA A 95 -18.46 -8.78 -4.59
CA ALA A 95 -17.25 -7.97 -4.44
C ALA A 95 -16.41 -8.41 -3.24
N GLY A 96 -17.03 -8.81 -2.13
CA GLY A 96 -16.32 -9.35 -0.98
C GLY A 96 -15.58 -10.66 -1.27
N ILE A 97 -16.18 -11.54 -2.07
CA ILE A 97 -15.53 -12.77 -2.54
C ILE A 97 -14.37 -12.43 -3.46
N GLU A 98 -14.58 -11.58 -4.46
CA GLU A 98 -13.54 -11.17 -5.41
C GLU A 98 -12.34 -10.55 -4.69
N VAL A 99 -12.56 -9.56 -3.84
CA VAL A 99 -11.50 -8.89 -3.06
C VAL A 99 -10.72 -9.88 -2.20
N LYS A 100 -11.41 -10.80 -1.52
CA LYS A 100 -10.77 -11.82 -0.66
C LYS A 100 -9.85 -12.71 -1.49
N TYR A 101 -10.36 -13.29 -2.57
CA TYR A 101 -9.60 -14.25 -3.36
C TYR A 101 -8.52 -13.58 -4.22
N ASP A 102 -8.74 -12.35 -4.68
CA ASP A 102 -7.72 -11.55 -5.36
C ASP A 102 -6.52 -11.27 -4.44
N LEU A 103 -6.79 -10.84 -3.20
CA LEU A 103 -5.72 -10.61 -2.22
C LEU A 103 -4.96 -11.90 -1.91
N LEU A 104 -5.68 -12.98 -1.60
CA LEU A 104 -5.05 -14.27 -1.27
C LEU A 104 -4.21 -14.82 -2.43
N ALA A 105 -4.71 -14.72 -3.66
CA ALA A 105 -3.99 -15.18 -4.85
C ALA A 105 -2.68 -14.39 -5.04
N ASN A 106 -2.72 -13.07 -4.86
CA ASN A 106 -1.52 -12.23 -4.98
C ASN A 106 -0.51 -12.51 -3.85
N LEU A 107 -0.96 -12.65 -2.60
CA LEU A 107 -0.09 -12.99 -1.47
C LEU A 107 0.58 -14.35 -1.66
N LEU A 108 -0.15 -15.35 -2.18
CA LEU A 108 0.42 -16.65 -2.52
C LEU A 108 1.53 -16.54 -3.58
N GLN A 109 1.42 -15.61 -4.54
CA GLN A 109 2.52 -15.37 -5.48
C GLN A 109 3.74 -14.73 -4.81
N CYS A 110 3.54 -13.88 -3.80
CA CYS A 110 4.63 -13.32 -3.02
C CYS A 110 5.38 -14.40 -2.22
N ASP A 111 4.65 -15.33 -1.60
CA ASP A 111 5.26 -16.49 -0.92
C ASP A 111 6.01 -17.39 -1.90
N ARG A 112 5.39 -17.71 -3.04
CA ARG A 112 6.04 -18.49 -4.11
C ARG A 112 7.34 -17.83 -4.60
N MET A 113 7.32 -16.51 -4.77
CA MET A 113 8.51 -15.75 -5.18
C MET A 113 9.62 -15.85 -4.12
N GLU A 114 9.27 -15.70 -2.83
CA GLU A 114 10.20 -15.85 -1.72
C GLU A 114 10.85 -17.25 -1.71
N ASP A 115 10.04 -18.30 -1.84
CA ASP A 115 10.50 -19.68 -1.80
C ASP A 115 11.41 -20.03 -2.98
N LEU A 116 11.12 -19.50 -4.18
CA LEU A 116 12.01 -19.62 -5.32
C LEU A 116 13.31 -18.85 -5.12
N ALA A 117 13.25 -17.64 -4.53
CA ALA A 117 14.43 -16.81 -4.31
C ALA A 117 15.41 -17.42 -3.29
N LYS A 118 14.91 -18.17 -2.29
CA LYS A 118 15.72 -18.93 -1.32
C LYS A 118 16.61 -19.99 -1.96
N LEU A 119 16.30 -20.43 -3.19
CA LEU A 119 17.12 -21.39 -3.96
C LEU A 119 18.24 -20.71 -4.76
N GLY A 120 18.21 -19.37 -4.86
CA GLY A 120 19.19 -18.57 -5.58
C GLY A 120 20.33 -18.03 -4.69
N PRO A 121 21.22 -17.20 -5.26
CA PRO A 121 22.35 -16.62 -4.54
C PRO A 121 22.00 -15.37 -3.71
N ALA A 122 20.74 -14.91 -3.75
CA ALA A 122 20.31 -13.67 -3.11
C ALA A 122 20.42 -13.74 -1.57
N PRO A 123 20.93 -12.70 -0.90
CA PRO A 123 20.95 -12.65 0.56
C PRO A 123 19.53 -12.68 1.16
N ALA A 124 19.37 -13.33 2.31
CA ALA A 124 18.08 -13.45 2.99
C ALA A 124 17.38 -12.10 3.26
N GLN A 125 18.15 -11.05 3.55
CA GLN A 125 17.62 -9.70 3.76
C GLN A 125 17.01 -9.10 2.49
N GLU A 126 17.63 -9.33 1.33
CA GLU A 126 17.10 -8.89 0.04
C GLU A 126 15.81 -9.64 -0.29
N ILE A 127 15.79 -10.96 -0.08
CA ILE A 127 14.61 -11.81 -0.27
C ILE A 127 13.45 -11.30 0.59
N GLY A 128 13.70 -11.03 1.87
CA GLY A 128 12.70 -10.50 2.80
C GLY A 128 12.16 -9.14 2.36
N LEU A 129 13.02 -8.24 1.88
CA LEU A 129 12.60 -6.94 1.36
C LEU A 129 11.74 -7.07 0.10
N GLN A 130 12.11 -7.95 -0.84
CA GLN A 130 11.31 -8.21 -2.04
C GLN A 130 9.93 -8.77 -1.69
N LYS A 131 9.85 -9.66 -0.68
CA LYS A 131 8.56 -10.16 -0.17
C LYS A 131 7.71 -9.02 0.39
N MET A 132 8.25 -8.20 1.30
CA MET A 132 7.51 -7.07 1.89
C MET A 132 6.98 -6.11 0.81
N ARG A 133 7.82 -5.79 -0.19
CA ARG A 133 7.40 -5.01 -1.35
C ARG A 133 6.25 -5.67 -2.10
N CYS A 134 6.37 -6.97 -2.41
CA CYS A 134 5.33 -7.70 -3.11
C CYS A 134 4.00 -7.69 -2.36
N GLU A 135 4.01 -7.92 -1.05
CA GLU A 135 2.79 -7.92 -0.24
C GLU A 135 2.13 -6.53 -0.19
N ALA A 136 2.93 -5.46 -0.08
CA ALA A 136 2.43 -4.09 -0.13
C ALA A 136 1.77 -3.77 -1.49
N THR A 137 2.42 -4.17 -2.59
CA THR A 137 1.87 -4.03 -3.94
C THR A 137 0.60 -4.88 -4.11
N ALA A 138 0.57 -6.11 -3.59
CA ALA A 138 -0.61 -6.98 -3.63
C ALA A 138 -1.81 -6.35 -2.93
N ALA A 139 -1.62 -5.81 -1.71
CA ALA A 139 -2.67 -5.09 -1.00
C ALA A 139 -3.11 -3.83 -1.76
N GLY A 140 -2.16 -3.03 -2.26
CA GLY A 140 -2.45 -1.82 -3.04
C GLY A 140 -3.25 -2.10 -4.30
N LEU A 141 -2.87 -3.10 -5.09
CA LEU A 141 -3.58 -3.46 -6.32
C LEU A 141 -4.99 -4.00 -6.04
N THR A 142 -5.18 -4.75 -4.95
CA THR A 142 -6.51 -5.18 -4.52
C THR A 142 -7.38 -3.99 -4.13
N TYR A 143 -6.84 -3.06 -3.34
CA TYR A 143 -7.54 -1.82 -2.97
C TYR A 143 -7.94 -1.00 -4.21
N MET A 144 -6.99 -0.76 -5.12
CA MET A 144 -7.21 -0.07 -6.38
C MET A 144 -8.36 -0.72 -7.18
N ARG A 145 -8.38 -2.05 -7.29
CA ARG A 145 -9.43 -2.78 -7.99
C ARG A 145 -10.79 -2.62 -7.33
N LEU A 146 -10.85 -2.72 -6.00
CA LEU A 146 -12.09 -2.50 -5.22
C LEU A 146 -12.66 -1.12 -5.52
N VAL A 147 -11.86 -0.07 -5.37
CA VAL A 147 -12.36 1.30 -5.54
C VAL A 147 -12.63 1.64 -7.01
N TRP A 148 -11.93 1.04 -7.97
CA TRP A 148 -12.26 1.15 -9.40
C TRP A 148 -13.59 0.46 -9.72
N ARG A 149 -13.80 -0.75 -9.22
CA ARG A 149 -15.06 -1.49 -9.40
C ARG A 149 -16.22 -0.75 -8.76
N ALA A 150 -16.09 -0.24 -7.54
CA ALA A 150 -17.14 0.53 -6.88
C ALA A 150 -17.64 1.74 -7.71
N ARG A 151 -16.81 2.28 -8.60
CA ARG A 151 -17.16 3.41 -9.49
C ARG A 151 -17.71 2.98 -10.86
N THR A 152 -17.60 1.71 -11.20
CA THR A 152 -17.98 1.14 -12.52
C THR A 152 -19.07 0.08 -12.41
N LEU A 153 -19.47 -0.30 -11.20
CA LEU A 153 -20.62 -1.14 -10.94
C LEU A 153 -21.90 -0.36 -11.32
N PRO A 154 -22.82 -0.97 -12.09
CA PRO A 154 -24.10 -0.36 -12.49
C PRO A 154 -25.08 -0.23 -11.32
#